data_AF-A0A329TCQ7-F1
#
_entry.id   AF-A0A329TCQ7-F1
#
_cell.length_a   1.000
_cell.length_b   1.000
_cell.length_c   1.000
_cell.angle_alpha   90.00
_cell.angle_beta   90.00
_cell.angle_gamma   90.00
#
_symmetry.space_group_name_H-M   'P 1'
#
loop_
_entity.id
_entity.type
_entity.pdbx_description
1 polymer ?
#
loop_
_entity_poly.entity_id
_entity_poly.type
_entity_poly.pdbx_seq_one_letter_code
_entity_poly.pdbx_strand_id
1 'polypeptide(L)'
;MSAGKGSFGGSSSVADSNTSSETDVSNLEQIGKQPRSNGSALTKGEIFDLLKNSRRRKIIEYLREHGGSAKLDELAEHIAADENDITVQQLSSDQRKRVYIGLYQCHLPKMDTLGVVEYDKNRGTVELQESVSSLVPYMEWTDDETDAGERSWLIPAVATGILVPVGLGTLGVGPLAAIPPAGWTLLSVVGIVFIVLLQQLT
;
A
#
# COMPACT_ATOMS: atom_id res chain seq x y z
N MET A 1 -34.73 66.99 62.15
CA MET A 1 -35.96 67.40 61.43
C MET A 1 -35.77 67.01 59.95
N SER A 2 -36.81 66.42 59.34
CA SER A 2 -36.92 65.93 57.95
C SER A 2 -36.08 64.68 57.60
N ALA A 3 -36.59 63.45 57.42
CA ALA A 3 -37.78 62.88 56.75
C ALA A 3 -37.64 62.67 55.23
N GLY A 4 -38.00 61.45 54.77
CA GLY A 4 -38.27 61.08 53.36
C GLY A 4 -37.52 59.80 52.94
N LYS A 5 -38.00 58.55 53.14
CA LYS A 5 -39.11 57.78 52.52
C LYS A 5 -39.04 57.60 50.98
N GLY A 6 -39.14 56.34 50.55
CA GLY A 6 -39.52 55.87 49.20
C GLY A 6 -38.85 54.52 48.88
N SER A 7 -39.44 53.34 49.08
CA SER A 7 -40.67 52.71 48.51
C SER A 7 -40.40 51.87 47.26
N PHE A 8 -40.57 50.55 47.44
CA PHE A 8 -41.20 49.53 46.58
C PHE A 8 -40.96 49.47 45.06
N GLY A 9 -40.79 48.23 44.57
CA GLY A 9 -41.26 47.81 43.25
C GLY A 9 -40.41 46.72 42.62
N GLY A 10 -40.82 45.46 42.77
CA GLY A 10 -40.19 44.32 42.10
C GLY A 10 -40.58 44.19 40.63
N SER A 11 -39.86 43.33 39.92
CA SER A 11 -40.47 42.47 38.90
C SER A 11 -39.59 41.24 38.66
N SER A 12 -40.27 40.10 38.60
CA SER A 12 -39.82 38.80 38.14
C SER A 12 -39.30 38.84 36.71
N SER A 13 -38.31 38.00 36.39
CA SER A 13 -38.34 37.26 35.13
C SER A 13 -37.43 36.04 35.20
N VAL A 14 -38.07 34.90 35.00
CA VAL A 14 -37.48 33.63 34.58
C VAL A 14 -36.54 33.87 33.39
N ALA A 15 -35.38 33.21 33.38
CA ALA A 15 -34.52 33.13 32.21
C ALA A 15 -34.04 31.68 32.07
N ASP A 16 -34.44 31.10 30.96
CA ASP A 16 -34.32 29.70 30.61
C ASP A 16 -32.88 29.25 30.38
N SER A 17 -32.66 27.99 30.72
CA SER A 17 -31.55 27.17 30.27
C SER A 17 -31.55 27.04 28.74
N ASN A 18 -30.46 27.44 28.09
CA ASN A 18 -30.08 26.85 26.81
C ASN A 18 -28.57 26.66 26.74
N THR A 19 -28.14 25.43 27.01
CA THR A 19 -26.84 24.90 26.64
C THR A 19 -26.84 24.72 25.13
N SER A 20 -26.02 25.47 24.43
CA SER A 20 -25.68 25.25 23.03
C SER A 20 -24.16 25.21 22.96
N SER A 21 -23.65 24.02 22.74
CA SER A 21 -22.24 23.71 22.50
C SER A 21 -21.75 24.42 21.24
N GLU A 22 -21.20 25.63 21.37
CA GLU A 22 -20.35 26.24 20.36
C GLU A 22 -19.06 25.43 20.28
N THR A 23 -18.96 24.63 19.22
CA THR A 23 -17.74 23.92 18.87
C THR A 23 -16.77 24.96 18.31
N ASP A 24 -15.70 25.21 19.04
CA ASP A 24 -14.61 26.14 18.72
C ASP A 24 -13.98 25.78 17.36
N VAL A 25 -14.40 26.51 16.32
CA VAL A 25 -13.94 26.35 14.93
C VAL A 25 -12.56 26.99 14.68
N SER A 26 -11.89 27.47 15.72
CA SER A 26 -10.59 28.16 15.61
C SER A 26 -9.41 27.22 15.30
N ASN A 27 -9.60 25.90 15.39
CA ASN A 27 -8.54 24.90 15.21
C ASN A 27 -8.31 24.42 13.77
N LEU A 28 -9.06 24.91 12.77
CA LEU A 28 -8.88 24.44 11.38
C LEU A 28 -7.71 25.10 10.63
N GLU A 29 -7.24 26.27 11.09
CA GLU A 29 -6.05 26.92 10.50
C GLU A 29 -4.73 26.21 10.85
N GLN A 30 -4.75 25.33 11.86
CA GLN A 30 -3.54 24.67 12.36
C GLN A 30 -3.22 23.34 11.65
N ILE A 31 -4.11 22.84 10.80
CA ILE A 31 -3.91 21.57 10.07
C ILE A 31 -2.91 21.73 8.91
N GLY A 32 -2.72 22.96 8.41
CA GLY A 32 -1.86 23.27 7.27
C GLY A 32 -0.39 23.52 7.58
N LYS A 33 0.03 23.46 8.85
CA LYS A 33 1.41 23.73 9.26
C LYS A 33 1.94 22.61 10.14
N GLN A 34 2.01 21.40 9.57
CA GLN A 34 2.77 20.33 10.20
C GLN A 34 4.22 20.81 10.30
N PRO A 35 4.79 20.95 11.51
CA PRO A 35 6.22 21.16 11.64
C PRO A 35 6.89 19.97 10.97
N ARG A 36 7.93 20.22 10.15
CA ARG A 36 8.87 19.14 9.83
C ARG A 36 9.20 18.46 11.16
N SER A 37 9.06 17.14 11.24
CA SER A 37 9.69 16.36 12.30
C SER A 37 11.20 16.62 12.17
N ASN A 38 11.68 17.70 12.78
CA ASN A 38 13.07 18.12 12.77
C ASN A 38 13.86 17.09 13.58
N GLY A 39 14.24 15.97 12.96
CA GLY A 39 15.08 14.93 13.57
C GLY A 39 14.50 14.22 14.79
N SER A 40 13.28 14.56 15.21
CA SER A 40 12.56 13.86 16.27
C SER A 40 12.01 12.55 15.68
N ALA A 41 12.33 11.44 16.33
CA ALA A 41 11.89 10.10 15.95
C ALA A 41 10.44 10.08 15.48
N LEU A 42 10.19 9.47 14.32
CA LEU A 42 8.86 9.32 13.73
C LEU A 42 7.91 8.70 14.74
N THR A 43 6.69 9.22 14.83
CA THR A 43 5.66 8.60 15.66
C THR A 43 5.20 7.28 15.02
N LYS A 44 4.73 6.33 15.83
CA LYS A 44 4.24 5.03 15.33
C LYS A 44 3.16 5.17 14.24
N GLY A 45 2.29 6.18 14.37
CA GLY A 45 1.25 6.47 13.36
C GLY A 45 1.82 6.92 12.02
N GLU A 46 2.85 7.77 12.04
CA GLU A 46 3.55 8.21 10.81
C GLU A 46 4.33 7.08 10.17
N ILE A 47 4.96 6.21 10.97
CA ILE A 47 5.64 5.00 10.50
C ILE A 47 4.65 4.11 9.74
N PHE A 48 3.51 3.77 10.35
CA PHE A 48 2.48 2.98 9.66
C PHE A 48 1.93 3.68 8.42
N ASP A 49 1.66 4.99 8.53
CA ASP A 49 1.15 5.75 7.40
C ASP A 49 2.15 5.82 6.24
N LEU A 50 3.46 5.72 6.50
CA LEU A 50 4.49 5.62 5.48
C LEU A 50 4.59 4.20 4.92
N LEU A 51 4.73 3.20 5.78
CA LEU A 51 4.97 1.81 5.38
C LEU A 51 3.77 1.13 4.72
N LYS A 52 2.54 1.63 4.92
CA LYS A 52 1.34 1.06 4.26
C LYS A 52 1.34 1.10 2.72
N ASN A 53 2.25 1.85 2.09
CA ASN A 53 2.31 1.99 0.64
C ASN A 53 3.57 1.34 0.09
N SER A 54 3.38 0.37 -0.80
CA SER A 54 4.46 -0.39 -1.43
C SER A 54 5.54 0.50 -2.05
N ARG A 55 5.17 1.52 -2.82
CA ARG A 55 6.15 2.43 -3.46
C ARG A 55 7.04 3.14 -2.45
N ARG A 56 6.51 3.58 -1.30
CA ARG A 56 7.33 4.24 -0.27
C ARG A 56 8.30 3.27 0.40
N ARG A 57 7.92 2.01 0.59
CA ARG A 57 8.84 0.96 1.06
C ARG A 57 9.97 0.73 0.05
N LYS A 58 9.61 0.53 -1.22
CA LYS A 58 10.56 0.32 -2.32
C LYS A 58 11.56 1.47 -2.48
N ILE A 59 11.15 2.72 -2.28
CA ILE A 59 12.06 3.88 -2.28
C ILE A 59 13.11 3.75 -1.17
N ILE A 60 12.68 3.40 0.05
CA ILE A 60 13.59 3.26 1.20
C ILE A 60 14.55 2.08 0.97
N GLU A 61 14.04 0.94 0.54
CA GLU A 61 14.85 -0.24 0.19
C GLU A 61 15.90 0.10 -0.87
N TYR A 62 15.46 0.69 -1.99
CA TYR A 62 16.35 1.08 -3.07
C TYR A 62 17.45 2.03 -2.60
N LEU A 63 17.10 3.09 -1.86
CA LEU A 63 18.08 4.05 -1.36
C LEU A 63 19.06 3.39 -0.38
N ARG A 64 18.60 2.49 0.49
CA ARG A 64 19.50 1.77 1.42
C ARG A 64 20.50 0.89 0.69
N GLU A 65 20.08 0.22 -0.38
CA GLU A 65 20.95 -0.64 -1.18
C GLU A 65 21.93 0.15 -2.06
N HIS A 66 21.57 1.38 -2.45
CA HIS A 66 22.33 2.21 -3.40
C HIS A 66 23.08 3.37 -2.73
N GLY A 67 23.44 3.24 -1.45
CA GLY A 67 24.32 4.20 -0.77
C GLY A 67 23.62 5.47 -0.25
N GLY A 68 22.30 5.45 -0.15
CA GLY A 68 21.49 6.48 0.51
C GLY A 68 21.05 7.63 -0.38
N SER A 69 21.40 7.65 -1.66
CA SER A 69 21.02 8.73 -2.59
C SER A 69 20.76 8.19 -3.98
N ALA A 70 19.77 8.74 -4.68
CA ALA A 70 19.46 8.40 -6.06
C ALA A 70 18.75 9.54 -6.79
N LYS A 71 18.73 9.47 -8.13
CA LYS A 71 17.87 10.34 -8.93
C LYS A 71 16.45 9.81 -8.98
N LEU A 72 15.49 10.73 -9.10
CA LEU A 72 14.07 10.41 -9.30
C LEU A 72 13.86 9.53 -10.54
N ASP A 73 14.60 9.78 -11.62
CA ASP A 73 14.51 8.96 -12.84
C ASP A 73 14.92 7.50 -12.58
N GLU A 74 16.01 7.29 -11.83
CA GLU A 74 16.52 5.97 -11.47
C GLU A 74 15.54 5.23 -10.55
N LEU A 75 15.01 5.93 -9.54
CA LEU A 75 13.95 5.41 -8.67
C LEU A 75 12.70 5.02 -9.46
N ALA A 76 12.24 5.88 -10.36
CA ALA A 76 11.06 5.61 -11.17
C ALA A 76 11.26 4.41 -12.09
N GLU A 77 12.45 4.27 -12.68
CA GLU A 77 12.83 3.17 -13.56
C GLU A 77 12.88 1.84 -12.81
N HIS A 78 13.60 1.79 -11.68
CA HIS A 78 13.72 0.59 -10.88
C HIS A 78 12.37 0.15 -10.29
N ILE A 79 11.64 1.08 -9.66
CA ILE A 79 10.34 0.77 -9.04
C ILE A 79 9.32 0.36 -10.10
N ALA A 80 9.34 0.96 -11.29
CA ALA A 80 8.42 0.56 -12.36
C ALA A 80 8.75 -0.82 -12.93
N ALA A 81 10.05 -1.15 -13.09
CA ALA A 81 10.47 -2.48 -13.50
C ALA A 81 10.02 -3.54 -12.49
N ASP A 82 10.27 -3.28 -11.21
CA ASP A 82 9.88 -4.14 -10.09
C ASP A 82 8.36 -4.26 -9.90
N GLU A 83 7.58 -3.20 -10.16
CA GLU A 83 6.10 -3.28 -10.14
C GLU A 83 5.48 -4.06 -11.30
N ASN A 84 6.21 -4.26 -12.39
CA ASN A 84 5.71 -4.94 -13.58
C ASN A 84 6.38 -6.31 -13.78
N ASP A 85 7.21 -6.77 -12.84
CA ASP A 85 7.97 -8.03 -12.91
C ASP A 85 8.78 -8.18 -14.21
N ILE A 86 9.40 -7.07 -14.64
CA ILE A 86 10.20 -7.02 -15.87
C ILE A 86 11.57 -6.42 -15.61
N THR A 87 12.48 -6.64 -16.54
CA THR A 87 13.76 -5.93 -16.53
C THR A 87 13.58 -4.47 -16.94
N VAL A 88 14.49 -3.61 -16.50
CA VAL A 88 14.56 -2.20 -16.92
C VAL A 88 14.63 -2.07 -18.45
N GLN A 89 15.30 -2.99 -19.14
CA GLN A 89 15.41 -2.98 -20.60
C GLN A 89 14.08 -3.25 -21.32
N GLN A 90 13.13 -3.92 -20.65
CA GLN A 90 11.79 -4.21 -21.17
C GLN A 90 10.76 -3.13 -20.78
N LEU A 91 11.15 -2.16 -19.95
CA LEU A 91 10.26 -1.15 -19.41
C LEU A 91 9.80 -0.16 -20.49
N SER A 92 8.47 0.00 -20.62
CA SER A 92 7.91 1.03 -21.51
C SER A 92 8.01 2.44 -20.89
N SER A 93 8.08 3.45 -21.76
CA SER A 93 8.07 4.85 -21.34
C SER A 93 6.82 5.21 -20.52
N ASP A 94 5.67 4.62 -20.84
CA ASP A 94 4.40 4.90 -20.16
C ASP A 94 4.37 4.30 -18.75
N GLN A 95 4.87 3.07 -18.58
CA GLN A 95 5.02 2.46 -17.26
C GLN A 95 5.93 3.32 -16.36
N ARG A 96 7.12 3.67 -16.86
CA ARG A 96 8.06 4.54 -16.13
C ARG A 96 7.44 5.90 -15.79
N LYS A 97 6.76 6.53 -16.75
CA LYS A 97 6.14 7.85 -16.57
C LYS A 97 5.05 7.84 -15.50
N ARG A 98 4.23 6.80 -15.43
CA ARG A 98 3.20 6.68 -14.38
C ARG A 98 3.81 6.64 -12.99
N VAL A 99 4.87 5.87 -12.81
CA VAL A 99 5.59 5.79 -11.53
C VAL A 99 6.26 7.11 -11.21
N TYR A 100 7.01 7.69 -12.17
CA TYR A 100 7.65 9.00 -12.03
C TYR A 100 6.68 10.08 -11.53
N ILE A 101 5.51 10.20 -12.17
CA ILE A 101 4.49 11.20 -11.78
C ILE A 101 4.01 10.94 -10.35
N GLY A 102 3.72 9.69 -10.00
CA GLY A 102 3.31 9.33 -8.65
C GLY A 102 4.37 9.65 -7.60
N LEU A 103 5.64 9.34 -7.88
CA LEU A 103 6.77 9.66 -7.01
C LEU A 103 6.90 11.16 -6.80
N TYR A 104 6.88 11.92 -7.90
CA TYR A 104 7.03 13.37 -7.90
C TYR A 104 5.89 14.09 -7.14
N GLN A 105 4.64 13.67 -7.35
CA GLN A 105 3.46 14.40 -6.88
C GLN A 105 3.00 13.97 -5.49
N CYS A 106 3.13 12.69 -5.14
CA CYS A 106 2.52 12.13 -3.95
C CYS A 106 3.55 11.57 -2.96
N HIS A 107 4.43 10.68 -3.43
CA HIS A 107 5.25 9.89 -2.52
C HIS A 107 6.42 10.70 -1.93
N LEU A 108 7.28 11.27 -2.77
CA LEU A 108 8.48 11.98 -2.31
C LEU A 108 8.15 13.25 -1.50
N PRO A 109 7.21 14.12 -1.91
CA PRO A 109 6.85 15.28 -1.10
C PRO A 109 6.35 14.92 0.31
N LYS A 110 5.64 13.79 0.44
CA LYS A 110 5.15 13.33 1.74
C LYS A 110 6.28 12.74 2.59
N MET A 111 7.15 11.94 1.99
CA MET A 111 8.31 11.38 2.70
C MET A 111 9.30 12.47 3.14
N ASP A 112 9.43 13.53 2.35
CA ASP A 112 10.20 14.75 2.68
C ASP A 112 9.58 15.53 3.84
N THR A 113 8.26 15.70 3.83
CA THR A 113 7.54 16.34 4.95
C THR A 113 7.72 15.59 6.27
N LEU A 114 7.77 14.26 6.21
CA LEU A 114 7.99 13.38 7.36
C LEU A 114 9.48 13.24 7.74
N GLY A 115 10.40 13.84 6.98
CA GLY A 115 11.83 13.81 7.28
C GLY A 115 12.49 12.43 7.12
N VAL A 116 11.94 11.59 6.24
CA VAL A 116 12.46 10.24 5.95
C VAL A 116 13.42 10.26 4.77
N VAL A 117 13.13 11.12 3.81
CA VAL A 117 14.04 11.46 2.72
C VAL A 117 14.15 12.98 2.65
N GLU A 118 15.18 13.48 2.01
CA GLU A 118 15.27 14.85 1.53
C GLU A 118 15.07 14.82 0.02
N TYR A 119 14.05 15.54 -0.47
CA TYR A 119 13.72 15.56 -1.89
C TYR A 119 13.95 16.94 -2.52
N ASP A 120 15.00 17.06 -3.33
CA ASP A 120 15.24 18.24 -4.15
C ASP A 120 14.48 18.13 -5.47
N LYS A 121 13.34 18.84 -5.56
CA LYS A 121 12.49 18.91 -6.77
C LYS A 121 13.20 19.53 -7.97
N ASN A 122 14.12 20.46 -7.76
CA ASN A 122 14.80 21.16 -8.86
C ASN A 122 15.89 20.27 -9.45
N ARG A 123 16.61 19.53 -8.60
CA ARG A 123 17.68 18.61 -9.01
C ARG A 123 17.20 17.19 -9.28
N GLY A 124 15.96 16.87 -8.91
CA GLY A 124 15.40 15.52 -9.01
C GLY A 124 16.19 14.50 -8.19
N THR A 125 16.77 14.91 -7.06
CA THR A 125 17.63 14.07 -6.21
C THR A 125 16.90 13.73 -4.92
N VAL A 126 16.99 12.48 -4.49
CA VAL A 126 16.38 11.97 -3.27
C VAL A 126 17.47 11.39 -2.39
N GLU A 127 17.55 11.82 -1.15
CA GLU A 127 18.55 11.37 -0.17
C GLU A 127 17.88 10.84 1.09
N LEU A 128 18.41 9.78 1.66
CA LEU A 128 17.86 9.14 2.86
C LEU A 128 18.29 9.92 4.11
N GLN A 129 17.34 10.21 5.00
CA GLN A 129 17.61 10.91 6.26
C GLN A 129 17.84 9.92 7.41
N GLU A 130 18.52 10.35 8.47
CA GLU A 130 18.84 9.50 9.65
C GLU A 130 17.59 8.93 10.34
N SER A 131 16.47 9.67 10.29
CA SER A 131 15.15 9.29 10.79
C SER A 131 14.67 7.93 10.25
N VAL A 132 15.15 7.51 9.07
CA VAL A 132 14.83 6.21 8.47
C VAL A 132 15.22 5.04 9.38
N SER A 133 16.23 5.20 10.24
CA SER A 133 16.73 4.14 11.12
C SER A 133 15.65 3.65 12.08
N SER A 134 14.67 4.51 12.40
CA SER A 134 13.50 4.15 13.21
C SER A 134 12.44 3.34 12.44
N LEU A 135 12.46 3.36 11.11
CA LEU A 135 11.56 2.59 10.23
C LEU A 135 12.03 1.15 10.00
N VAL A 136 13.34 0.93 9.98
CA VAL A 136 13.95 -0.38 9.62
C VAL A 136 13.33 -1.54 10.42
N PRO A 137 13.15 -1.46 11.75
CA PRO A 137 12.56 -2.55 12.53
C PRO A 137 11.10 -2.88 12.16
N TYR A 138 10.40 -1.97 11.50
CA TYR A 138 9.00 -2.15 11.09
C TYR A 138 8.87 -2.60 9.64
N MET A 139 9.91 -2.47 8.82
CA MET A 139 9.92 -2.98 7.44
C MET A 139 10.11 -4.49 7.40
N GLU A 140 10.99 -5.01 8.26
CA GLU A 140 11.35 -6.44 8.38
C GLU A 140 10.17 -7.35 8.81
N TRP A 141 9.05 -6.76 9.26
CA TRP A 141 7.83 -7.50 9.64
C TRP A 141 6.87 -7.75 8.47
N THR A 142 7.04 -7.09 7.31
CA THR A 142 6.05 -7.16 6.22
C THR A 142 6.46 -7.97 5.00
N ASP A 143 7.55 -8.74 5.10
CA ASP A 143 7.99 -9.63 4.02
C ASP A 143 7.19 -10.94 3.95
N ASP A 144 6.34 -11.22 4.95
CA ASP A 144 5.47 -12.41 4.95
C ASP A 144 4.14 -12.22 4.16
N GLU A 145 3.79 -11.00 3.75
CA GLU A 145 2.50 -10.72 3.12
C GLU A 145 2.59 -10.17 1.70
N THR A 146 3.60 -10.51 0.89
CA THR A 146 3.46 -10.42 -0.58
C THR A 146 4.50 -11.26 -1.36
N ASP A 147 4.56 -12.57 -1.12
CA ASP A 147 4.86 -13.50 -2.22
C ASP A 147 3.65 -13.54 -3.18
N ALA A 148 3.48 -12.44 -3.92
CA ALA A 148 2.58 -12.35 -5.06
C ALA A 148 3.37 -12.31 -6.38
N GLY A 149 4.63 -12.76 -6.37
CA GLY A 149 5.51 -12.83 -7.52
C GLY A 149 5.81 -14.26 -7.98
N GLU A 150 5.83 -15.25 -7.06
CA GLU A 150 6.34 -16.59 -7.40
C GLU A 150 5.23 -17.60 -7.73
N ARG A 151 3.97 -17.23 -7.49
CA ARG A 151 2.81 -18.13 -7.67
C ARG A 151 1.95 -17.84 -8.90
N SER A 152 2.34 -16.86 -9.73
CA SER A 152 1.59 -16.46 -10.92
C SER A 152 1.71 -17.45 -12.10
N TRP A 153 2.78 -18.26 -12.15
CA TRP A 153 2.96 -19.22 -13.26
C TRP A 153 2.22 -20.56 -13.08
N LEU A 154 1.81 -20.93 -11.85
CA LEU A 154 1.15 -22.22 -11.64
C LEU A 154 -0.36 -22.21 -11.96
N ILE A 155 -0.99 -21.04 -12.09
CA ILE A 155 -2.44 -20.96 -12.34
C ILE A 155 -2.83 -21.30 -13.80
N PRO A 156 -2.12 -20.84 -14.86
CA PRO A 156 -2.46 -21.29 -16.22
C PRO A 156 -1.87 -22.67 -16.57
N ALA A 157 -0.79 -23.12 -15.93
CA ALA A 157 -0.14 -24.39 -16.25
C ALA A 157 -1.02 -25.61 -15.92
N VAL A 158 -1.74 -25.60 -14.79
CA VAL A 158 -2.63 -26.71 -14.40
C VAL A 158 -3.93 -26.72 -15.24
N ALA A 159 -4.45 -25.56 -15.63
CA ALA A 159 -5.63 -25.46 -16.49
C ALA A 159 -5.37 -26.00 -17.92
N THR A 160 -4.15 -25.85 -18.44
CA THR A 160 -3.80 -26.28 -19.80
C THR A 160 -3.48 -27.78 -19.89
N GLY A 161 -3.02 -28.40 -18.79
CA GLY A 161 -2.66 -29.83 -18.75
C GLY A 161 -3.84 -30.81 -18.85
N ILE A 162 -5.06 -30.37 -18.56
CA ILE A 162 -6.26 -31.24 -18.54
C ILE A 162 -7.13 -31.07 -19.79
N LEU A 163 -7.12 -29.90 -20.45
CA LEU A 163 -8.01 -29.66 -21.61
C LEU A 163 -7.55 -30.42 -22.88
N VAL A 164 -6.24 -30.61 -23.04
CA VAL A 164 -5.64 -31.21 -24.26
C VAL A 164 -5.87 -32.74 -24.35
N PRO A 165 -5.70 -33.54 -23.29
CA PRO A 165 -5.94 -34.98 -23.37
C PRO A 165 -7.43 -35.34 -23.48
N VAL A 166 -8.31 -34.58 -22.81
CA VAL A 166 -9.76 -34.82 -22.81
C VAL A 166 -10.37 -34.46 -24.17
N GLY A 167 -9.90 -33.39 -24.81
CA GLY A 167 -10.32 -33.04 -26.17
C GLY A 167 -9.82 -34.03 -27.24
N LEU A 168 -8.62 -34.59 -27.08
CA LEU A 168 -8.04 -35.52 -28.06
C LEU A 168 -8.63 -36.93 -27.94
N GLY A 169 -9.04 -37.35 -26.73
CA GLY A 169 -9.66 -38.66 -26.49
C GLY A 169 -11.07 -38.82 -27.07
N THR A 170 -11.88 -37.75 -27.16
CA THR A 170 -13.24 -37.82 -27.72
C THR A 170 -13.26 -37.99 -29.24
N LEU A 171 -12.15 -37.70 -29.94
CA LEU A 171 -12.05 -37.86 -31.39
C LEU A 171 -11.66 -39.28 -31.85
N GLY A 172 -11.27 -40.18 -30.93
CA GLY A 172 -11.13 -41.60 -31.23
C GLY A 172 -10.11 -41.98 -32.31
N VAL A 173 -8.95 -41.31 -32.36
CA VAL A 173 -7.90 -41.63 -33.35
C VAL A 173 -6.80 -42.48 -32.70
N GLY A 174 -6.70 -43.75 -33.11
CA GLY A 174 -5.57 -44.64 -32.77
C GLY A 174 -5.85 -45.71 -31.68
N PRO A 175 -4.83 -46.48 -31.25
CA PRO A 175 -4.97 -47.70 -30.43
C PRO A 175 -5.49 -47.46 -28.99
N LEU A 176 -5.80 -46.22 -28.62
CA LEU A 176 -6.29 -45.82 -27.30
C LEU A 176 -7.81 -45.98 -27.12
N ALA A 177 -8.54 -46.37 -28.16
CA ALA A 177 -9.98 -46.67 -28.09
C ALA A 177 -10.34 -47.92 -27.26
N ALA A 178 -9.34 -48.70 -26.84
CA ALA A 178 -9.53 -49.92 -26.05
C ALA A 178 -9.78 -49.67 -24.56
N ILE A 179 -9.59 -48.44 -24.07
CA ILE A 179 -9.82 -48.11 -22.66
C ILE A 179 -11.28 -47.64 -22.49
N PRO A 180 -12.10 -48.31 -21.67
CA PRO A 180 -13.47 -47.88 -21.41
C PRO A 180 -13.51 -46.43 -20.91
N PRO A 181 -14.47 -45.61 -21.35
CA PRO A 181 -14.61 -44.21 -20.91
C PRO A 181 -14.64 -44.04 -19.39
N ALA A 182 -15.13 -45.06 -18.66
CA ALA A 182 -15.17 -45.10 -17.21
C ALA A 182 -13.77 -45.14 -16.54
N GLY A 183 -12.71 -45.57 -17.24
CA GLY A 183 -11.34 -45.53 -16.73
C GLY A 183 -10.80 -44.11 -16.65
N TRP A 184 -11.19 -43.26 -17.61
CA TRP A 184 -10.76 -41.87 -17.67
C TRP A 184 -11.44 -40.99 -16.63
N THR A 185 -12.71 -41.27 -16.31
CA THR A 185 -13.43 -40.55 -15.24
C THR A 185 -12.82 -40.86 -13.87
N LEU A 186 -12.47 -42.11 -13.60
CA LEU A 186 -11.85 -42.52 -12.35
C LEU A 186 -10.47 -41.84 -12.17
N LEU A 187 -9.65 -41.81 -13.22
CA LEU A 187 -8.34 -41.14 -13.19
C LEU A 187 -8.48 -39.62 -12.96
N SER A 188 -9.47 -39.00 -13.60
CA SER A 188 -9.74 -37.57 -13.43
C SER A 188 -10.17 -37.24 -12.00
N VAL A 189 -11.08 -38.04 -11.43
CA VAL A 189 -11.53 -37.87 -10.04
C VAL A 189 -10.39 -38.09 -9.05
N VAL A 190 -9.55 -39.12 -9.26
CA VAL A 190 -8.38 -39.39 -8.40
C VAL A 190 -7.36 -38.26 -8.47
N GLY A 191 -7.10 -37.72 -9.66
CA GLY A 191 -6.20 -36.58 -9.85
C GLY A 191 -6.70 -35.32 -9.12
N ILE A 192 -7.99 -35.02 -9.21
CA ILE A 192 -8.60 -33.87 -8.52
C ILE A 192 -8.50 -34.04 -7.00
N VAL A 193 -8.80 -35.23 -6.46
CA VAL A 193 -8.71 -35.49 -5.02
C VAL A 193 -7.27 -35.38 -4.51
N PHE A 194 -6.29 -35.88 -5.28
CA PHE A 194 -4.87 -35.77 -4.91
C PHE A 194 -4.40 -34.30 -4.88
N ILE A 195 -4.82 -33.49 -5.85
CA ILE A 195 -4.51 -32.05 -5.89
C ILE A 195 -5.13 -31.32 -4.69
N VAL A 196 -6.39 -31.60 -4.38
CA VAL A 196 -7.07 -31.01 -3.20
C VAL A 196 -6.38 -31.42 -1.90
N LEU A 197 -5.89 -32.67 -1.81
CA LEU A 197 -5.19 -33.16 -0.63
C LEU A 197 -3.81 -32.49 -0.44
N LEU A 198 -3.10 -32.20 -1.53
CA LEU A 198 -1.86 -31.43 -1.50
C LEU A 198 -2.09 -29.96 -1.10
N GLN A 199 -3.23 -29.38 -1.51
CA GLN A 199 -3.61 -28.01 -1.13
C GLN A 199 -3.96 -27.85 0.34
N GLN A 200 -4.45 -28.90 1.00
CA GLN A 200 -4.84 -28.87 2.42
C GLN A 200 -3.65 -29.11 3.37
N LEU A 201 -2.50 -29.57 2.85
CA LEU A 201 -1.31 -29.90 3.63
C LEU A 201 -0.26 -28.77 3.69
N THR A 202 -0.45 -27.70 2.91
CA THR A 202 0.42 -26.51 2.86
C THR A 202 -0.31 -25.33 3.47
#